data_AF-A0A847AYA9-F1
#
_entry.id   AF-A0A847AYA9-F1
#
_cell.length_a   1.000
_cell.length_b   1.000
_cell.length_c   1.000
_cell.angle_alpha   90.00
_cell.angle_beta   90.00
_cell.angle_gamma   90.00
#
_symmetry.space_group_name_H-M   'P 1'
#
loop_
_entity.id
_entity.type
_entity.pdbx_description
1 polymer ?
#
loop_
_entity_poly.entity_id
_entity_poly.type
_entity_poly.pdbx_seq_one_letter_code
_entity_poly.pdbx_strand_id
1 'polypeptide(L)'
;KYSSVEPTHKPPEGLSNSILKRLEEDSVKAFEISECSGAARVDFRLDGNRLSILEINTIPGMTSTSLLPDAAALAGISFNDLVLKIIESGLKKNK
;
A
#
# COMPACT_ATOMS: atom_id res chain seq x y z
N LYS A 1 16.34 -1.73 -13.96
CA LYS A 1 15.94 -1.54 -12.54
C LYS A 1 14.44 -1.26 -12.35
N TYR A 2 13.71 -0.76 -13.37
CA TYR A 2 12.27 -0.46 -13.30
C TYR A 2 11.49 -1.06 -14.49
N SER A 3 11.87 -2.25 -14.94
CA SER A 3 11.10 -3.00 -15.93
C SER A 3 9.83 -3.56 -15.27
N SER A 4 8.74 -3.65 -16.02
CA SER A 4 7.50 -4.30 -15.60
C SER A 4 7.75 -5.79 -15.38
N VAL A 5 8.06 -6.15 -14.14
CA VAL A 5 8.12 -7.53 -13.69
C VAL A 5 6.76 -7.85 -13.06
N GLU A 6 6.26 -9.06 -13.25
CA GLU A 6 5.01 -9.47 -12.59
C GLU A 6 5.14 -9.39 -11.06
N PRO A 7 4.04 -9.06 -10.34
CA PRO A 7 4.04 -9.05 -8.89
C PRO A 7 4.53 -10.38 -8.34
N THR A 8 5.54 -10.32 -7.50
CA THR A 8 6.11 -11.53 -6.88
C THR A 8 5.40 -11.88 -5.58
N HIS A 9 4.80 -10.87 -4.93
CA HIS A 9 4.03 -11.03 -3.71
C HIS A 9 2.55 -11.28 -4.04
N LYS A 10 1.99 -12.31 -3.40
CA LYS A 10 0.57 -12.62 -3.45
C LYS A 10 -0.09 -12.27 -2.12
N PRO A 11 -1.34 -11.76 -2.12
CA PRO A 11 -2.11 -11.63 -0.89
C PRO A 11 -2.23 -12.99 -0.18
N PRO A 12 -2.28 -13.01 1.16
CA PRO A 12 -2.50 -14.25 1.89
C PRO A 12 -3.79 -14.94 1.44
N GLU A 13 -3.70 -16.23 1.14
CA GLU A 13 -4.87 -17.03 0.77
C GLU A 13 -5.78 -17.27 2.00
N GLY A 14 -7.08 -17.42 1.77
CA GLY A 14 -8.03 -17.79 2.82
C GLY A 14 -8.46 -16.65 3.77
N LEU A 15 -8.13 -15.39 3.47
CA LEU A 15 -8.68 -14.25 4.21
C LEU A 15 -10.17 -14.08 3.89
N SER A 16 -11.00 -13.93 4.92
CA SER A 16 -12.42 -13.63 4.73
C SER A 16 -12.61 -12.22 4.17
N ASN A 17 -13.70 -12.01 3.42
CA ASN A 17 -14.05 -10.68 2.91
C ASN A 17 -14.21 -9.64 4.03
N SER A 18 -14.61 -10.05 5.23
CA SER A 18 -14.70 -9.17 6.39
C SER A 18 -13.34 -8.71 6.90
N ILE A 19 -12.32 -9.58 6.88
CA ILE A 19 -10.95 -9.21 7.26
C ILE A 19 -10.34 -8.30 6.20
N LEU A 20 -10.53 -8.60 4.91
CA LEU A 20 -10.04 -7.77 3.81
C LEU A 20 -10.60 -6.35 3.87
N LYS A 21 -11.92 -6.22 4.06
CA LYS A 21 -12.57 -4.91 4.19
C LYS A 21 -12.01 -4.11 5.39
N ARG A 22 -11.78 -4.78 6.53
CA ARG A 22 -11.18 -4.13 7.71
C ARG A 22 -9.74 -3.71 7.46
N LEU A 23 -8.93 -4.54 6.79
CA LEU A 23 -7.56 -4.18 6.41
C LEU A 23 -7.54 -2.90 5.57
N GLU A 24 -8.42 -2.78 4.57
CA GLU A 24 -8.54 -1.59 3.73
C GLU A 24 -8.96 -0.36 4.54
N GLU A 25 -10.06 -0.47 5.30
CA GLU A 25 -10.57 0.63 6.13
C GLU A 25 -9.55 1.11 7.17
N ASP A 26 -8.88 0.17 7.85
CA ASP A 26 -7.91 0.49 8.89
C ASP A 26 -6.60 1.04 8.28
N SER A 27 -6.22 0.62 7.07
CA SER A 27 -5.09 1.20 6.34
C SER A 27 -5.32 2.66 5.99
N VAL A 28 -6.52 3.00 5.49
CA VAL A 28 -6.90 4.38 5.15
C VAL A 28 -6.94 5.24 6.41
N LYS A 29 -7.59 4.77 7.49
CA LYS A 29 -7.62 5.50 8.77
C LYS A 29 -6.22 5.73 9.33
N ALA A 30 -5.35 4.73 9.28
CA ALA A 30 -3.97 4.86 9.75
C ALA A 30 -3.18 5.91 8.95
N PHE A 31 -3.37 5.95 7.63
CA PHE A 31 -2.78 6.95 6.75
C PHE A 31 -3.25 8.38 7.09
N GLU A 32 -4.56 8.56 7.28
CA GLU A 32 -5.18 9.87 7.58
C GLU A 32 -4.77 10.39 8.96
N ILE A 33 -4.88 9.57 10.01
CA ILE A 33 -4.57 9.96 11.40
C ILE A 33 -3.07 10.25 11.57
N SER A 34 -2.22 9.60 10.78
CA SER A 34 -0.77 9.85 10.78
C SER A 34 -0.37 11.02 9.88
N GLU A 35 -1.33 11.77 9.34
CA GLU A 35 -1.11 12.93 8.44
C GLU A 35 -0.19 12.61 7.25
N CYS A 36 -0.26 11.37 6.77
CA CYS A 36 0.55 10.92 5.65
C CYS A 36 0.15 11.61 4.35
N SER A 37 1.08 11.67 3.41
CA SER A 37 0.85 12.20 2.06
C SER A 37 1.67 11.41 1.06
N GLY A 38 1.32 11.47 -0.22
CA GLY A 38 1.92 10.62 -1.25
C GLY A 38 1.43 9.18 -1.12
N ALA A 39 2.31 8.28 -0.71
CA ALA A 39 1.99 6.88 -0.50
C ALA A 39 2.65 6.37 0.78
N ALA A 40 1.96 5.47 1.50
CA ALA A 40 2.52 4.74 2.62
C ALA A 40 2.14 3.27 2.54
N ARG A 41 2.95 2.41 3.16
CA ARG A 41 2.62 1.00 3.38
C ARG A 41 2.31 0.79 4.85
N VAL A 42 1.14 0.23 5.16
CA VAL A 42 0.75 -0.12 6.53
C VAL A 42 0.89 -1.62 6.70
N ASP A 43 1.75 -2.02 7.62
CA ASP A 43 2.04 -3.44 7.87
C ASP A 43 1.22 -3.93 9.06
N PHE A 44 0.50 -5.03 8.88
CA PHE A 44 -0.39 -5.61 9.88
C PHE A 44 0.08 -6.99 10.33
N ARG A 45 -0.25 -7.33 11.58
CA ARG A 45 -0.29 -8.70 12.07
C ARG A 45 -1.74 -9.14 12.25
N LEU A 46 -2.07 -10.30 11.70
CA LEU A 46 -3.35 -10.98 11.93
C LEU A 46 -3.12 -12.13 12.93
N ASP A 47 -3.87 -12.11 14.03
CA ASP A 47 -3.90 -13.19 15.03
C ASP A 47 -5.35 -13.65 15.23
N GLY A 48 -5.70 -14.79 14.64
CA GLY A 48 -7.09 -15.20 14.45
C GLY A 48 -7.86 -14.15 13.62
N ASN A 49 -8.78 -13.43 14.26
CA ASN A 49 -9.56 -12.33 13.64
C ASN A 49 -9.11 -10.93 14.11
N ARG A 50 -8.06 -10.86 14.93
CA ARG A 50 -7.54 -9.60 15.47
C ARG A 50 -6.49 -9.04 14.51
N LEU A 51 -6.74 -7.84 14.00
CA LEU A 51 -5.78 -7.05 13.23
C LEU A 51 -5.07 -6.08 14.16
N SER A 52 -3.75 -6.05 14.08
CA SER A 52 -2.90 -5.09 14.79
C SER A 52 -1.95 -4.43 13.80
N ILE A 53 -1.89 -3.09 13.80
CA ILE A 53 -0.89 -2.34 13.02
C ILE A 53 0.47 -2.54 13.69
N LEU A 54 1.49 -2.90 12.90
CA LEU A 54 2.88 -3.00 13.34
C LEU A 54 3.61 -1.69 13.08
N GLU A 55 3.52 -1.18 11.85
CA GLU A 55 4.19 0.04 11.42
C GLU A 55 3.51 0.69 10.22
N ILE A 56 3.82 1.97 10.02
CA ILE A 56 3.44 2.76 8.85
C ILE A 56 4.74 3.25 8.19
N ASN A 57 5.04 2.71 7.01
CA ASN A 57 6.19 3.10 6.21
C ASN A 57 5.79 4.24 5.26
N THR A 58 6.21 5.47 5.58
CA THR A 58 5.91 6.69 4.79
C THR A 58 6.81 6.84 3.55
N ILE A 59 7.92 6.10 3.49
CA ILE A 59 8.79 6.00 2.32
C ILE A 59 9.04 4.50 2.06
N PRO A 60 8.06 3.79 1.49
CA PRO A 60 8.20 2.37 1.22
C PRO A 60 9.19 2.14 0.07
N GLY A 61 9.70 0.90 -0.03
CA GLY A 61 10.51 0.48 -1.16
C GLY A 61 9.75 0.63 -2.49
N MET A 62 10.47 1.07 -3.54
CA MET A 62 9.93 1.36 -4.87
C MET A 62 10.65 0.59 -5.99
N THR A 63 11.27 -0.55 -5.68
CA THR A 63 11.84 -1.44 -6.70
C THR A 63 10.75 -2.31 -7.32
N SER A 64 11.06 -2.96 -8.46
CA SER A 64 10.13 -3.88 -9.14
C SER A 64 9.73 -5.12 -8.34
N THR A 65 10.27 -5.30 -7.13
CA THR A 65 9.93 -6.41 -6.21
C THR A 65 9.52 -5.88 -4.83
N SER A 66 9.21 -4.58 -4.73
CA SER A 66 8.76 -3.98 -3.48
C SER A 66 7.25 -4.14 -3.33
N LEU A 67 6.78 -4.25 -2.07
CA LEU A 67 5.38 -4.50 -1.75
C LEU A 67 4.40 -3.42 -2.26
N LEU A 68 4.79 -2.13 -2.24
CA LEU A 68 3.90 -1.06 -2.71
C LEU A 68 3.68 -1.14 -4.23
N PRO A 69 4.73 -1.22 -5.07
CA PRO A 69 4.59 -1.52 -6.50
C PRO A 69 3.79 -2.79 -6.80
N ASP A 70 4.03 -3.90 -6.09
CA ASP A 70 3.32 -5.16 -6.29
C ASP A 70 1.82 -5.01 -5.98
N ALA A 71 1.47 -4.37 -4.85
CA ALA A 71 0.09 -4.09 -4.49
C ALA A 71 -0.61 -3.18 -5.50
N ALA A 72 0.08 -2.16 -6.02
CA ALA A 72 -0.44 -1.27 -7.05
C ALA A 72 -0.71 -2.04 -8.36
N ALA A 73 0.21 -2.90 -8.79
CA ALA A 73 0.06 -3.72 -9.99
C ALA A 73 -1.10 -4.72 -9.86
N LEU A 74 -1.29 -5.36 -8.70
CA LEU A 74 -2.46 -6.21 -8.42
C LEU A 74 -3.77 -5.42 -8.46
N ALA A 75 -3.74 -4.13 -8.13
CA ALA A 75 -4.88 -3.21 -8.27
C ALA A 75 -5.03 -2.62 -9.70
N GLY A 76 -4.23 -3.08 -10.67
CA GLY A 76 -4.28 -2.60 -12.06
C GLY A 76 -3.62 -1.24 -12.29
N ILE A 77 -2.80 -0.76 -11.36
CA ILE A 77 -2.06 0.51 -11.46
C ILE A 77 -0.63 0.21 -11.93
N SER A 78 -0.24 0.76 -13.09
CA SER A 78 1.13 0.59 -13.58
C SER A 78 2.14 1.30 -12.68
N PHE A 79 3.41 0.86 -12.71
CA PHE A 79 4.47 1.52 -11.93
C PHE A 79 4.59 3.01 -12.25
N ASN A 80 4.47 3.38 -13.53
CA ASN A 80 4.54 4.77 -13.96
C ASN A 80 3.34 5.58 -13.41
N ASP A 81 2.13 5.01 -13.45
CA ASP A 81 0.94 5.67 -12.91
C ASP A 81 1.03 5.83 -11.39
N LEU A 82 1.59 4.86 -10.68
CA LEU A 82 1.86 4.95 -9.25
C LEU A 82 2.81 6.12 -8.95
N VAL A 83 3.93 6.23 -9.68
CA VAL A 83 4.89 7.33 -9.53
C VAL A 83 4.24 8.68 -9.82
N LEU A 84 3.45 8.79 -10.89
CA LEU A 84 2.71 10.01 -11.23
C LEU A 84 1.75 10.43 -10.12
N LYS A 85 0.97 9.49 -9.56
CA LYS A 85 0.06 9.75 -8.44
C LYS A 85 0.79 10.29 -7.20
N ILE A 86 1.96 9.73 -6.88
CA ILE A 86 2.78 10.20 -5.75
C ILE A 86 3.27 11.64 -6.00
N ILE A 87 3.77 11.94 -7.20
CA ILE A 87 4.21 13.29 -7.59
C ILE A 87 3.05 14.29 -7.52
N GLU A 88 1.89 13.94 -8.08
CA GLU A 88 0.69 14.78 -8.04
C GLU A 88 0.23 15.09 -6.62
N SER A 89 0.30 14.10 -5.71
CA SER A 89 -0.01 14.32 -4.30
C SER A 89 0.95 15.34 -3.66
N GLY A 90 2.24 15.30 -4.00
CA GLY A 90 3.22 16.27 -3.51
C GLY A 90 3.00 17.68 -4.05
N LEU A 91 2.59 17.81 -5.32
CA LEU A 91 2.29 19.10 -5.95
C LEU A 91 1.04 19.77 -5.35
N LYS A 92 0.00 18.98 -5.02
CA LYS A 92 -1.22 19.51 -4.38
C LYS A 92 -0.97 20.09 -2.99
N LYS A 93 -0.02 19.54 -2.23
CA LYS A 93 0.31 20.01 -0.88
C LYS A 93 1.02 21.38 -0.86
N ASN A 94 1.58 21.80 -1.99
CA ASN A 94 2.34 23.06 -2.13
C ASN A 94 1.54 24.19 -2.82
N LYS A 95 0.23 24.01 -3.01
CA LYS A 95 -0.70 25.05 -3.45
C LYS A 95 -1.54 25.52 -2.27
#